data_AF-A0A9E1N036-F1
#
_entry.id   AF-A0A9E1N036-F1
#
_cell.length_a   1.000
_cell.length_b   1.000
_cell.length_c   1.000
_cell.angle_alpha   90.00
_cell.angle_beta   90.00
_cell.angle_gamma   90.00
#
_symmetry.space_group_name_H-M   'P 1'
#
loop_
_entity.id
_entity.type
_entity.pdbx_description
1 polymer ?
#
loop_
_entity_poly.entity_id
_entity_poly.type
_entity_poly.pdbx_seq_one_letter_code
_entity_poly.pdbx_strand_id
1 'polypeptide(L)'
;MFGRSVLHRLVEWAESPSRKPLVLRGARQVGKTTAVKLFACNFDQSIILDLEKSEDAALFERGLSVEDLFQAILLSRQEARASG
;
A
#
# COMPACT_ATOMS: atom_id res chain seq x y z
N MET A 1 -6.14 -22.78 8.90
CA MET A 1 -5.94 -21.54 9.69
C MET A 1 -4.87 -20.65 9.03
N PHE A 2 -5.07 -20.24 7.77
CA PHE A 2 -4.01 -19.61 6.94
C PHE A 2 -3.96 -18.07 7.02
N GLY A 3 -5.07 -17.40 7.38
CA GLY A 3 -5.11 -15.93 7.43
C GLY A 3 -4.36 -15.30 8.61
N ARG A 4 -4.24 -16.00 9.74
CA ARG A 4 -3.58 -15.47 10.95
C ARG A 4 -2.06 -15.38 10.82
N SER A 5 -1.42 -16.28 10.07
CA SER A 5 0.06 -16.28 9.95
C SER A 5 0.58 -15.17 9.03
N VAL A 6 -0.12 -14.86 7.93
CA VAL A 6 0.32 -13.80 7.01
C VAL A 6 0.14 -12.42 7.63
N LEU A 7 -0.99 -12.15 8.30
CA LEU A 7 -1.23 -10.88 8.97
C LEU A 7 -0.22 -10.64 10.10
N HIS A 8 0.10 -11.67 10.89
CA HIS A 8 1.12 -11.56 11.93
C HIS A 8 2.48 -11.14 11.37
N ARG A 9 2.91 -11.77 10.26
CA ARG A 9 4.18 -11.41 9.59
C ARG A 9 4.18 -9.99 9.03
N LEU A 10 3.02 -9.52 8.56
CA LEU A 10 2.88 -8.13 8.09
C LEU A 10 3.02 -7.14 9.25
N VAL A 11 2.44 -7.45 10.42
CA VAL A 11 2.59 -6.64 11.63
C VAL A 11 4.04 -6.64 12.12
N GLU A 12 4.67 -7.81 12.25
CA GLU A 12 6.09 -7.92 12.63
C GLU A 12 7.00 -7.14 11.68
N TRP A 13 6.73 -7.19 10.37
CA TRP A 13 7.44 -6.39 9.39
C TRP A 13 7.24 -4.89 9.60
N ALA A 14 6.03 -4.45 9.93
CA ALA A 14 5.71 -3.05 10.16
C ALA A 14 6.40 -2.47 11.39
N GLU A 15 6.49 -3.26 12.46
CA GLU A 15 7.10 -2.90 13.74
C GLU A 15 8.63 -2.92 13.69
N SER A 16 9.23 -3.55 12.67
CA SER A 16 10.68 -3.61 12.54
C SER A 16 11.28 -2.23 12.25
N PRO A 17 12.26 -1.75 13.06
CA PRO A 17 12.90 -0.45 12.86
C PRO A 17 13.74 -0.37 11.58
N SER A 18 14.12 -1.52 11.00
CA SER A 18 14.90 -1.62 9.76
C SER A 18 14.09 -2.22 8.61
N ARG A 19 12.76 -2.05 8.63
CA ARG A 19 11.85 -2.58 7.62
C ARG A 19 12.25 -2.13 6.20
N LYS A 20 12.46 -3.11 5.32
CA LYS A 20 12.67 -2.90 3.88
C LYS A 20 11.35 -3.05 3.13
N PRO A 21 11.22 -2.55 1.89
CA PRO A 21 10.04 -2.81 1.07
C PRO A 21 9.72 -4.30 1.00
N LEU A 22 8.44 -4.66 1.22
CA LEU A 22 7.99 -6.05 1.24
C LEU A 22 7.31 -6.42 -0.08
N VAL A 23 7.67 -7.58 -0.63
CA VAL A 23 7.04 -8.12 -1.85
C VAL A 23 6.24 -9.37 -1.49
N LEU A 24 4.90 -9.27 -1.57
CA LEU A 24 4.00 -10.40 -1.34
C LEU A 24 3.78 -11.19 -2.63
N ARG A 25 4.32 -12.42 -2.69
CA ARG A 25 4.11 -13.35 -3.82
C ARG A 25 3.23 -14.53 -3.43
N GLY A 26 2.53 -15.10 -4.40
CA GLY A 26 1.70 -16.28 -4.22
C GLY A 26 0.80 -16.54 -5.44
N ALA A 27 0.14 -17.69 -5.49
CA ALA A 27 -0.75 -18.06 -6.60
C ALA A 27 -1.85 -16.99 -6.85
N ARG A 28 -2.37 -16.91 -8.08
CA ARG A 28 -3.49 -16.01 -8.40
C ARG A 28 -4.71 -16.37 -7.53
N GLN A 29 -5.49 -15.36 -7.14
CA GLN A 29 -6.76 -15.52 -6.37
C GLN A 29 -6.65 -16.05 -4.92
N VAL A 30 -5.46 -16.07 -4.32
CA VAL A 30 -5.28 -16.53 -2.91
C VAL A 30 -5.57 -15.46 -1.83
N GLY A 31 -6.20 -14.33 -2.20
CA GLY A 31 -6.58 -13.29 -1.23
C GLY A 31 -5.47 -12.34 -0.77
N LYS A 32 -4.37 -12.20 -1.54
CA LYS A 32 -3.25 -11.28 -1.21
C LYS A 32 -3.72 -9.84 -1.00
N THR A 33 -4.54 -9.33 -1.92
CA THR A 33 -5.12 -7.98 -1.83
C THR A 33 -5.97 -7.81 -0.57
N THR A 34 -6.75 -8.83 -0.20
CA THR A 34 -7.57 -8.83 1.02
C THR A 34 -6.69 -8.77 2.27
N ALA A 35 -5.58 -9.54 2.31
CA ALA A 35 -4.65 -9.50 3.44
C ALA A 35 -4.01 -8.11 3.60
N VAL A 36 -3.61 -7.46 2.51
CA VAL A 36 -3.05 -6.09 2.56
C VAL A 36 -4.10 -5.09 3.03
N LYS A 37 -5.35 -5.17 2.53
CA LYS A 37 -6.45 -4.30 2.97
C LYS A 37 -6.75 -4.45 4.46
N LEU A 38 -6.83 -5.69 4.95
CA LEU A 38 -7.05 -5.96 6.38
C LEU A 38 -5.88 -5.48 7.25
N PHE A 39 -4.65 -5.65 6.77
CA PHE A 39 -3.46 -5.13 7.46
C PHE A 39 -3.44 -3.59 7.49
N ALA A 40 -3.84 -2.94 6.40
CA ALA A 40 -3.91 -1.48 6.30
C ALA A 40 -4.89 -0.86 7.30
N CYS A 41 -5.94 -1.57 7.71
CA CYS A 41 -6.87 -1.11 8.75
C CYS A 41 -6.21 -0.89 10.13
N ASN A 42 -4.98 -1.35 10.35
CA ASN A 42 -4.25 -1.10 11.60
C ASN A 42 -3.51 0.25 11.61
N PHE A 43 -3.64 1.07 10.55
CA PHE A 43 -2.98 2.37 10.42
C PHE A 43 -4.02 3.46 10.24
N ASP A 44 -3.77 4.62 10.86
CA ASP A 44 -4.64 5.79 10.72
C ASP A 44 -4.69 6.32 9.28
N GLN A 45 -3.57 6.21 8.57
CA GLN A 45 -3.43 6.58 7.16
C GLN A 45 -2.85 5.43 6.35
N SER A 46 -3.46 5.14 5.21
CA SER A 46 -2.97 4.13 4.27
C SER A 46 -3.35 4.45 2.83
N ILE A 47 -2.37 4.34 1.92
CA ILE A 47 -2.56 4.60 0.50
C ILE A 47 -2.46 3.28 -0.26
N ILE A 48 -3.59 2.80 -0.77
CA ILE A 48 -3.67 1.55 -1.54
C ILE A 48 -3.75 1.89 -3.03
N LEU A 49 -2.68 1.66 -3.77
CA LEU A 49 -2.63 1.84 -5.22
C LEU A 49 -2.90 0.52 -5.94
N ASP A 50 -3.83 0.52 -6.89
CA ASP A 50 -4.18 -0.64 -7.70
C ASP A 50 -3.85 -0.37 -9.17
N LEU A 51 -2.69 -0.86 -9.61
CA LEU A 51 -2.19 -0.62 -10.97
C LEU A 51 -2.99 -1.33 -12.07
N GLU A 52 -4.00 -2.15 -11.72
CA GLU A 52 -4.97 -2.64 -12.70
C GLU A 52 -5.99 -1.56 -13.07
N LYS A 53 -6.13 -0.51 -12.25
CA LYS A 53 -6.95 0.66 -12.54
C LYS A 53 -6.17 1.69 -13.33
N SER A 54 -6.74 2.12 -14.46
CA SER A 54 -6.11 3.09 -15.36
C SER A 54 -5.76 4.41 -14.66
N GLU A 55 -6.57 4.86 -13.69
CA GLU A 55 -6.33 6.10 -12.94
C GLU A 55 -5.05 6.04 -12.09
N ASP A 56 -4.86 4.95 -11.35
CA ASP A 56 -3.67 4.72 -10.53
C ASP A 56 -2.45 4.46 -11.41
N ALA A 57 -2.60 3.66 -12.48
CA ALA A 57 -1.53 3.36 -13.42
C ALA A 57 -1.00 4.62 -14.12
N ALA A 58 -1.90 5.52 -14.54
CA ALA A 58 -1.54 6.77 -15.22
C ALA A 58 -0.62 7.67 -14.38
N LEU A 59 -0.66 7.58 -13.04
CA LEU A 59 0.26 8.34 -12.18
C LEU A 59 1.72 7.95 -12.43
N PHE A 60 1.98 6.66 -12.67
CA PHE A 60 3.32 6.11 -12.87
C PHE A 60 3.81 6.23 -14.33
N GLU A 61 2.88 6.30 -15.29
CA GLU A 61 3.22 6.44 -16.72
C GLU A 61 3.66 7.86 -17.11
N ARG A 62 3.36 8.87 -16.28
CA ARG A 62 3.67 10.28 -16.52
C ARG A 62 5.16 10.64 -16.45
N GLY A 63 6.03 9.70 -16.06
CA GLY A 63 7.48 9.93 -15.96
C GLY A 63 7.86 11.00 -14.93
N LEU A 64 7.05 11.13 -13.87
CA LEU A 64 7.28 12.10 -12.79
C LEU A 64 8.53 11.74 -11.98
N SER A 65 9.18 12.74 -11.38
CA SER A 65 10.16 12.51 -10.33
C SER A 65 9.53 11.78 -9.14
N VAL A 66 10.33 11.18 -8.25
CA VAL A 66 9.79 10.46 -7.08
C VAL A 66 9.00 11.43 -6.19
N GLU A 67 9.51 12.65 -6.03
CA GLU A 67 8.87 13.72 -5.26
C GLU A 67 7.53 14.12 -5.88
N ASP A 68 7.49 14.37 -7.20
CA ASP A 68 6.28 14.78 -7.90
C ASP A 68 5.24 13.66 -7.97
N LEU A 69 5.69 12.41 -8.16
CA LEU A 69 4.84 11.23 -8.13
C LEU A 69 4.16 11.09 -6.76
N PHE A 70 4.94 11.26 -5.68
CA PHE A 70 4.41 11.20 -4.33
C PHE A 70 3.37 12.30 -4.07
N GLN A 71 3.64 13.55 -4.49
CA GLN A 71 2.66 14.63 -4.38
C GLN A 71 1.39 14.36 -5.21
N ALA A 72 1.55 13.84 -6.43
CA ALA A 72 0.42 13.47 -7.29
C ALA A 72 -0.44 12.37 -6.68
N ILE A 73 0.19 11.37 -6.03
CA ILE A 73 -0.52 10.31 -5.29
C ILE A 73 -1.28 10.91 -4.09
N LEU A 74 -0.65 11.77 -3.29
CA LEU A 74 -1.33 12.40 -2.14
C LEU A 74 -2.53 13.24 -2.58
N LEU A 75 -2.37 14.01 -3.66
CA LEU A 75 -3.43 14.85 -4.21
C LEU A 75 -4.58 14.02 -4.78
N SER A 76 -4.28 12.93 -5.50
CA SER A 76 -5.32 12.07 -6.08
C SER A 76 -6.14 11.34 -5.02
N ARG A 77 -5.57 11.11 -3.82
CA ARG A 77 -6.24 10.44 -2.71
C ARG A 77 -6.94 11.37 -1.73
N GLN A 78 -6.88 12.69 -1.93
CA GLN A 78 -7.50 13.69 -1.05
C GLN A 78 -7.27 13.43 0.44
N GLU A 79 -6.07 13.00 0.84
CA GLU A 79 -5.59 13.35 2.17
C GLU A 79 -5.15 14.81 2.07
N ALA A 80 -6.14 15.72 2.01
CA ALA A 80 -5.93 17.09 2.41
C ALA A 80 -5.26 16.99 3.77
N ARG A 81 -3.99 17.42 3.86
CA ARG A 81 -3.24 17.54 5.12
C ARG A 81 -4.23 18.00 6.18
N ALA A 82 -4.65 17.08 7.05
CA ALA A 82 -5.30 17.48 8.28
C ALA A 82 -4.18 18.15 9.05
N SER A 83 -4.18 19.47 8.94
CA SER A 83 -3.32 20.40 9.66
C SER A 83 -3.23 19.95 11.12
N GLY A 84 -2.03 19.61 11.54
CA GLY A 84 -1.63 19.37 12.92
C GLY A 84 -0.21 19.88 13.08
#